data_AF-A0A964F9X6-F1
#
_entry.id   AF-A0A964F9X6-F1
#
_cell.length_a   1.000
_cell.length_b   1.000
_cell.length_c   1.000
_cell.angle_alpha   90.00
_cell.angle_beta   90.00
_cell.angle_gamma   90.00
#
_symmetry.space_group_name_H-M   'P 1'
#
loop_
_entity.id
_entity.type
_entity.pdbx_description
1 polymer ?
#
loop_
_entity_poly.entity_id
_entity_poly.type
_entity_poly.pdbx_seq_one_letter_code
_entity_poly.pdbx_strand_id
1 'polypeptide(L)'
;MAKNPMLIPKDGPPRHYVREWRKHRGLTQERLAERTPFTTGAISQLETGRTRYTQDMLEALAVALDCRPGDLISRNPLVAGEIIDLFDSLPDDKKAIAREMLEALKRAG
;
A
#
# COMPACT_ATOMS: atom_id res chain seq x y z
N MET A 1 31.61 9.13 -4.09
CA MET A 1 30.75 7.94 -3.94
C MET A 1 30.33 7.82 -2.49
N ALA A 2 29.12 8.24 -2.13
CA ALA A 2 28.57 8.03 -0.80
C ALA A 2 27.38 7.08 -0.93
N LYS A 3 27.51 5.89 -0.34
CA LYS A 3 26.44 4.89 -0.23
C LYS A 3 25.31 5.54 0.56
N ASN A 4 24.17 5.78 -0.09
CA ASN A 4 22.95 6.12 0.63
C ASN A 4 22.46 4.81 1.27
N PRO A 5 22.57 4.62 2.60
CA PRO A 5 22.17 3.36 3.19
C PRO A 5 20.65 3.35 3.21
N MET A 6 20.06 2.55 2.31
CA MET A 6 18.64 2.21 2.41
C MET A 6 18.37 1.74 3.83
N LEU A 7 17.59 2.52 4.57
CA LEU A 7 17.08 2.20 5.90
C LEU A 7 16.06 1.07 5.77
N ILE A 8 16.55 -0.16 5.59
CA ILE A 8 15.74 -1.37 5.78
C ILE A 8 16.08 -1.88 7.18
N PRO A 9 15.14 -1.79 8.15
CA PRO A 9 15.34 -2.40 9.46
C PRO A 9 15.69 -3.88 9.30
N LYS A 10 16.80 -4.32 9.89
CA LYS A 10 17.34 -5.66 9.70
C LYS A 10 16.49 -6.78 10.32
N ASP A 11 15.58 -6.48 11.25
CA ASP A 11 15.03 -7.50 12.17
C ASP A 11 13.49 -7.48 12.33
N GLY A 12 12.73 -7.32 11.23
CA GLY A 12 11.27 -7.51 11.23
C GLY A 12 10.76 -8.14 9.94
N PRO A 13 9.56 -8.79 9.93
CA PRO A 13 8.94 -9.23 8.68
C PRO A 13 8.86 -8.02 7.72
N PRO A 14 9.09 -8.23 6.40
CA PRO A 14 9.02 -7.13 5.44
C PRO A 14 7.72 -6.35 5.65
N ARG A 15 7.82 -5.06 5.99
CA ARG A 15 6.62 -4.22 6.11
C ARG A 15 6.00 -4.15 4.72
N HIS A 16 4.88 -4.82 4.54
CA HIS A 16 4.03 -4.77 3.36
C HIS A 16 2.60 -4.44 3.80
N TYR A 17 1.81 -3.94 2.87
CA TYR A 17 0.46 -3.41 3.11
C TYR A 17 -0.63 -4.27 2.49
N VAL A 18 -0.36 -5.54 2.19
CA VAL A 18 -1.33 -6.45 1.53
C VAL A 18 -2.65 -6.54 2.30
N ARG A 19 -2.59 -6.63 3.64
CA ARG A 19 -3.79 -6.66 4.49
C ARG A 19 -4.58 -5.35 4.39
N GLU A 20 -3.90 -4.23 4.40
CA GLU A 20 -4.45 -2.89 4.32
C GLU A 20 -5.12 -2.67 2.95
N TRP A 21 -4.46 -3.08 1.86
CA TRP A 21 -5.03 -3.06 0.51
C TRP A 21 -6.26 -3.96 0.39
N ARG A 22 -6.22 -5.18 0.94
CA ARG A 22 -7.40 -6.06 0.98
C ARG A 22 -8.57 -5.39 1.69
N LYS A 23 -8.32 -4.78 2.86
CA LYS A 23 -9.34 -4.07 3.64
C LYS A 23 -9.86 -2.83 2.91
N HIS A 24 -8.98 -2.06 2.28
CA HIS A 24 -9.35 -0.89 1.46
C HIS A 24 -10.27 -1.28 0.31
N ARG A 25 -10.09 -2.47 -0.28
CA ARG A 25 -10.99 -3.04 -1.30
C ARG A 25 -12.22 -3.76 -0.74
N GLY A 26 -12.42 -3.76 0.58
CA GLY A 26 -13.58 -4.39 1.23
C GLY A 26 -13.62 -5.92 1.11
N LEU A 27 -12.48 -6.59 0.90
CA LEU A 27 -12.44 -8.04 0.65
C LEU A 27 -12.15 -8.83 1.93
N THR A 28 -12.75 -10.02 2.05
CA THR A 28 -12.28 -11.04 3.01
C THR A 28 -11.04 -11.76 2.46
N GLN A 29 -10.34 -12.53 3.30
CA GLN A 29 -9.18 -13.31 2.83
C GLN A 29 -9.60 -14.37 1.80
N GLU A 30 -10.77 -14.98 1.99
CA GLU A 30 -11.37 -15.95 1.06
C GLU A 30 -11.68 -15.30 -0.28
N ARG A 31 -12.30 -14.11 -0.28
CA ARG A 31 -12.59 -13.37 -1.51
C ARG A 31 -11.34 -12.90 -2.24
N LEU A 32 -10.26 -12.60 -1.53
CA LEU A 32 -8.97 -12.33 -2.16
C LEU A 32 -8.36 -13.60 -2.75
N ALA A 33 -8.40 -14.71 -2.02
CA ALA A 33 -7.92 -16.01 -2.50
C ALA A 33 -8.65 -16.43 -3.79
N GLU A 34 -9.98 -16.30 -3.87
CA GLU A 34 -10.78 -16.56 -5.08
C GLU A 34 -10.33 -15.76 -6.31
N ARG A 35 -9.66 -14.62 -6.14
CA ARG A 35 -9.16 -13.75 -7.22
C ARG A 35 -7.70 -14.00 -7.58
N THR A 36 -7.05 -14.95 -6.91
CA THR A 36 -5.61 -15.21 -7.04
C THR A 36 -5.36 -16.72 -7.18
N PRO A 37 -4.17 -17.15 -7.63
CA PRO A 37 -3.80 -18.56 -7.59
C PRO A 37 -3.47 -19.07 -6.17
N PHE A 38 -3.65 -18.27 -5.11
CA PHE A 38 -3.24 -18.61 -3.75
C PHE A 38 -4.40 -19.06 -2.88
N THR A 39 -4.11 -19.95 -1.92
CA THR A 39 -5.09 -20.37 -0.94
C THR A 39 -5.35 -19.28 0.11
N THR A 40 -6.53 -19.29 0.74
CA THR A 40 -6.82 -18.42 1.90
C THR A 40 -5.76 -18.57 3.00
N GLY A 41 -5.25 -19.78 3.20
CA GLY A 41 -4.14 -20.05 4.13
C GLY A 41 -2.87 -19.30 3.74
N ALA A 42 -2.46 -19.33 2.47
CA ALA A 42 -1.30 -18.58 1.99
C ALA A 42 -1.47 -17.07 2.17
N ILE A 43 -2.66 -16.53 1.87
CA ILE A 43 -2.99 -15.11 2.13
C ILE A 43 -2.86 -14.78 3.62
N SER A 44 -3.38 -15.62 4.50
CA SER A 44 -3.31 -15.42 5.95
C SER A 44 -1.86 -15.47 6.48
N GLN A 45 -1.05 -16.42 6.02
CA GLN A 45 0.37 -16.51 6.38
C GLN A 45 1.15 -15.29 5.90
N LEU A 46 0.86 -14.80 4.69
CA LEU A 46 1.44 -13.56 4.17
C LEU A 46 1.04 -12.36 5.05
N GLU A 47 -0.25 -12.13 5.28
CA GLU A 47 -0.73 -10.98 6.06
C GLU A 47 -0.25 -10.94 7.51
N THR A 48 0.09 -12.10 8.08
CA THR A 48 0.60 -12.22 9.44
C THR A 48 2.13 -12.26 9.51
N GLY A 49 2.81 -12.12 8.36
CA GLY A 49 4.27 -12.11 8.27
C GLY A 49 4.93 -13.48 8.50
N ARG A 50 4.15 -14.56 8.51
CA ARG A 50 4.65 -15.94 8.67
C ARG A 50 5.29 -16.47 7.38
N THR A 51 4.95 -15.89 6.23
CA THR A 51 5.59 -16.19 4.95
C THR A 51 5.93 -14.89 4.23
N ARG A 52 7.09 -14.84 3.58
CA ARG A 52 7.50 -13.69 2.76
C ARG A 52 6.79 -13.74 1.41
N TYR A 53 6.49 -12.58 0.83
CA TYR A 53 6.01 -12.51 -0.54
C TYR A 53 7.09 -12.93 -1.54
N THR A 54 6.66 -13.46 -2.68
CA THR A 54 7.47 -13.58 -3.89
C THR A 54 7.06 -12.50 -4.90
N GLN A 55 7.84 -12.33 -5.97
CA GLN A 55 7.47 -11.43 -7.06
C GLN A 55 6.11 -11.83 -7.67
N ASP A 56 5.92 -13.11 -8.00
CA ASP A 56 4.66 -13.63 -8.54
C ASP A 56 3.47 -13.39 -7.61
N MET A 57 3.68 -13.50 -6.29
CA MET A 57 2.64 -13.16 -5.31
C MET A 57 2.27 -11.68 -5.38
N LEU A 58 3.25 -10.79 -5.41
CA LEU A 58 2.99 -9.35 -5.49
C LEU A 58 2.27 -8.98 -6.78
N GLU A 59 2.64 -9.57 -7.91
CA GLU A 59 2.00 -9.30 -9.20
C GLU A 59 0.54 -9.77 -9.23
N ALA A 60 0.28 -11.02 -8.82
CA ALA A 60 -1.08 -11.54 -8.77
C ALA A 60 -1.97 -10.81 -7.75
N LEU A 61 -1.42 -10.45 -6.58
CA LEU A 61 -2.14 -9.66 -5.57
C LEU A 61 -2.43 -8.24 -6.05
N ALA A 62 -1.49 -7.61 -6.75
CA ALA A 62 -1.66 -6.27 -7.30
C ALA A 62 -2.80 -6.21 -8.31
N VAL A 63 -2.90 -7.22 -9.19
CA VAL A 63 -4.06 -7.36 -10.10
C VAL A 63 -5.35 -7.54 -9.31
N ALA A 64 -5.39 -8.45 -8.33
CA ALA A 64 -6.60 -8.73 -7.55
C ALA A 64 -7.07 -7.55 -6.68
N LEU A 65 -6.13 -6.67 -6.28
CA LEU A 65 -6.35 -5.53 -5.39
C LEU A 65 -6.38 -4.18 -6.15
N ASP A 66 -6.29 -4.21 -7.47
CA ASP A 66 -6.31 -3.03 -8.34
C ASP A 66 -5.27 -1.98 -7.89
N CYS A 67 -4.00 -2.37 -7.82
CA CYS A 67 -2.89 -1.48 -7.50
C CYS A 67 -1.63 -1.92 -8.25
N ARG A 68 -0.50 -1.21 -8.07
CA ARG A 68 0.79 -1.68 -8.59
C ARG A 68 1.49 -2.57 -7.57
N PRO A 69 2.33 -3.54 -7.99
CA PRO A 69 3.09 -4.39 -7.06
C PRO A 69 3.90 -3.60 -6.03
N GLY A 70 4.51 -2.49 -6.45
CA GLY A 70 5.27 -1.61 -5.55
C GLY A 70 4.41 -0.91 -4.48
N ASP A 71 3.12 -0.68 -4.74
CA ASP A 71 2.21 -0.06 -3.77
C ASP A 71 1.97 -1.01 -2.57
N LEU A 72 1.95 -2.32 -2.81
CA LEU A 72 1.81 -3.34 -1.75
C LEU A 72 3.00 -3.34 -0.77
N ILE A 73 4.16 -2.81 -1.15
CA ILE A 73 5.36 -2.75 -0.31
C ILE A 73 5.48 -1.37 0.34
N SER A 74 5.21 -0.32 -0.43
CA SER A 74 5.61 1.05 -0.08
C SER A 74 4.48 1.93 0.44
N ARG A 75 3.22 1.54 0.23
CA ARG A 75 2.07 2.43 0.47
C ARG A 75 1.00 1.78 1.32
N ASN A 76 0.70 2.39 2.47
CA ASN A 76 -0.51 2.10 3.22
C ASN A 76 -1.71 2.82 2.58
N PRO A 77 -2.67 2.11 1.95
CA PRO A 77 -3.83 2.74 1.34
C PRO A 77 -4.81 3.32 2.37
N LEU A 78 -4.71 2.93 3.64
CA LEU A 78 -5.53 3.48 4.72
C LEU A 78 -4.99 4.80 5.28
N VAL A 79 -3.78 5.22 4.87
CA VAL A 79 -3.18 6.51 5.31
C VAL A 79 -2.93 7.41 4.11
N ALA A 80 -2.35 6.85 3.04
CA ALA A 80 -2.12 7.57 1.79
C ALA A 80 -3.33 7.56 0.85
N GLY A 81 -4.34 6.72 1.10
CA GLY A 81 -5.65 6.85 0.45
C GLY A 81 -6.41 8.03 1.02
N GLU A 82 -6.48 8.16 2.35
CA GLU A 82 -7.21 9.24 3.02
C GLU A 82 -6.86 10.64 2.51
N ILE A 83 -5.59 10.97 2.29
CA ILE A 83 -5.19 12.28 1.76
C ILE A 83 -5.62 12.45 0.29
N ILE A 84 -5.47 11.41 -0.54
CA ILE A 84 -5.85 11.48 -1.95
C ILE A 84 -7.37 11.54 -2.08
N ASP A 85 -8.09 10.68 -1.37
CA ASP A 85 -9.55 10.63 -1.31
C ASP A 85 -10.10 11.97 -0.79
N LEU A 86 -9.48 12.53 0.25
CA LEU A 86 -9.82 13.86 0.76
C LEU A 86 -9.60 14.92 -0.32
N PHE A 87 -8.41 14.95 -0.94
CA PHE A 87 -8.09 15.91 -2.00
C PHE A 87 -9.04 15.80 -3.20
N ASP A 88 -9.41 14.58 -3.59
CA ASP A 88 -10.34 14.32 -4.68
C ASP A 88 -11.77 14.75 -4.35
N SER A 89 -12.19 14.60 -3.08
CA SER A 89 -13.49 15.04 -2.57
C SER A 89 -13.63 16.56 -2.42
N LEU A 90 -12.53 17.31 -2.45
CA LEU A 90 -12.57 18.77 -2.34
C LEU A 90 -13.22 19.41 -3.59
N PRO A 91 -13.98 20.50 -3.44
CA PRO A 91 -14.32 21.38 -4.55
C PRO A 91 -13.08 21.94 -5.25
N ASP A 92 -13.17 22.27 -6.54
CA ASP A 92 -12.02 22.71 -7.34
C ASP A 92 -11.30 23.95 -6.76
N ASP A 93 -12.06 24.89 -6.19
CA ASP A 93 -11.51 26.09 -5.53
C ASP A 93 -10.70 25.73 -4.26
N LYS A 94 -11.04 24.62 -3.60
CA LYS A 94 -10.33 24.12 -2.42
C LYS A 94 -9.12 23.26 -2.78
N LYS A 95 -9.13 22.57 -3.92
CA LYS A 95 -7.96 21.81 -4.41
C LYS A 95 -6.75 22.72 -4.65
N ALA A 96 -6.98 23.91 -5.22
CA ALA A 96 -5.93 24.90 -5.41
C ALA A 96 -5.29 25.34 -4.08
N ILE A 97 -6.11 25.62 -3.06
CA ILE A 97 -5.64 26.00 -1.72
C ILE A 97 -4.88 24.84 -1.06
N ALA A 98 -5.42 23.63 -1.11
CA ALA A 98 -4.78 22.44 -0.55
C ALA A 98 -3.40 22.19 -1.18
N ARG A 99 -3.26 22.43 -2.49
CA ARG A 99 -1.96 22.33 -3.19
C ARG A 99 -0.95 23.33 -2.64
N GLU A 100 -1.32 24.62 -2.52
CA GLU A 100 -0.44 25.66 -1.96
C GLU A 100 0.03 25.33 -0.54
N MET A 101 -0.87 24.80 0.29
CA MET A 101 -0.51 24.37 1.66
C MET A 101 0.50 23.22 1.66
N LEU A 102 0.32 22.23 0.79
CA LEU A 102 1.27 21.11 0.64
C LEU A 102 2.64 21.60 0.12
N GLU A 103 2.66 22.55 -0.81
CA GLU A 103 3.90 23.17 -1.31
C GLU A 103 4.59 24.03 -0.25
N ALA A 104 3.84 24.72 0.61
CA ALA A 104 4.39 25.43 1.76
C ALA A 104 5.04 24.46 2.76
N LEU A 105 4.37 23.34 3.07
CA LEU A 105 4.90 22.29 3.95
C LEU A 105 6.19 21.68 3.39
N LYS A 106 6.27 21.42 2.08
CA LYS A 106 7.49 20.91 1.43
C LYS A 106 8.68 21.87 1.55
N ARG A 107 8.44 23.18 1.56
CA ARG A 107 9.49 24.20 1.70
C ARG A 107 9.97 24.39 3.14
N ALA A 108 9.13 24.03 4.12
CA ALA A 108 9.41 24.20 5.54
C ALA A 108 10.22 23.06 6.16
N GLY A 109 10.42 21.95 5.43
CA GLY A 109 11.29 20.83 5.80
C GLY A 109 12.54 20.77 4.93
#